data_AF-A0A3D5LI66-F1
#
_entry.id   AF-A0A3D5LI66-F1
#
_cell.length_a   1.000
_cell.length_b   1.000
_cell.length_c   1.000
_cell.angle_alpha   90.00
_cell.angle_beta   90.00
_cell.angle_gamma   90.00
#
_symmetry.space_group_name_H-M   'P 1'
#
loop_
_entity.id
_entity.type
_entity.pdbx_description
1 polymer ?
#
loop_
_entity_poly.entity_id
_entity_poly.type
_entity_poly.pdbx_seq_one_letter_code
_entity_poly.pdbx_strand_id
1 'polypeptide(L)' 'MDQLTHTVRRSNWINIIRQCQDRPAGTTAKQWLAENDISEKSYYYWLRKIRREVCEQEGLQEVTNPSALSFVEIPV' A
#
# COMPACT_ATOMS: atom_id res chain seq x y z
N MET A 1 6.25 -7.37 22.06
CA MET A 1 6.85 -7.22 20.72
C MET A 1 7.17 -5.74 20.55
N ASP A 2 8.46 -5.38 20.60
CA ASP A 2 8.90 -4.00 20.78
C ASP A 2 8.54 -3.11 19.58
N GLN A 3 8.21 -1.84 19.82
CA GLN A 3 7.88 -0.85 18.77
C GLN A 3 8.95 -0.78 17.66
N LEU A 4 10.22 -0.99 18.02
CA LEU A 4 11.34 -1.01 17.07
C LEU A 4 11.22 -2.17 16.06
N THR A 5 10.79 -3.34 16.53
CA THR A 5 10.58 -4.50 15.63
C THR A 5 9.39 -4.28 14.70
N HIS A 6 8.36 -3.56 15.15
CA HIS A 6 7.19 -3.23 14.34
C HIS A 6 7.55 -2.26 13.20
N THR A 7 8.34 -1.21 13.51
CA THR A 7 8.76 -0.21 12.52
C THR A 7 9.70 -0.79 11.47
N VAL A 8 10.72 -1.55 11.87
CA VAL A 8 11.64 -2.19 10.91
C VAL A 8 10.89 -3.16 9.99
N ARG A 9 10.02 -4.01 10.54
CA ARG A 9 9.24 -4.96 9.75
C ARG A 9 8.31 -4.25 8.77
N ARG A 10 7.66 -3.16 9.21
CA ARG A 10 6.82 -2.34 8.36
C ARG A 10 7.60 -1.71 7.20
N SER A 11 8.73 -1.07 7.50
CA SER A 11 9.58 -0.44 6.47
C SER A 11 10.08 -1.45 5.44
N ASN A 12 10.43 -2.67 5.88
CA ASN A 12 10.79 -3.75 4.96
C ASN A 12 9.64 -4.10 3.99
N TRP A 13 8.43 -4.25 4.50
CA TRP A 13 7.27 -4.57 3.65
C TRP A 13 6.87 -3.42 2.72
N ILE A 14 7.05 -2.17 3.13
CA ILE A 14 6.86 -1.02 2.24
C ILE A 14 7.83 -1.10 1.06
N ASN A 15 9.10 -1.42 1.32
CA ASN A 15 10.11 -1.57 0.27
C ASN A 15 9.75 -2.70 -0.69
N ILE A 16 9.37 -3.88 -0.18
CA ILE A 16 8.90 -5.02 -0.98
C ILE A 16 7.71 -4.62 -1.87
N ILE A 17 6.72 -3.93 -1.31
CA ILE A 17 5.54 -3.50 -2.07
C ILE A 17 5.93 -2.55 -3.19
N ARG A 18 6.81 -1.58 -2.92
CA ARG A 18 7.30 -0.65 -3.93
C ARG A 18 8.03 -1.38 -5.06
N GLN A 19 8.95 -2.28 -4.74
CA GLN A 19 9.68 -3.06 -5.75
C GLN A 19 8.74 -3.93 -6.59
N CYS A 20 7.72 -4.54 -5.98
CA CYS A 20 6.71 -5.29 -6.71
C CYS A 20 5.89 -4.38 -7.65
N GLN A 21 5.60 -3.14 -7.26
CA GLN A 21 4.91 -2.18 -8.11
C GLN A 21 5.78 -1.68 -9.27
N ASP A 22 7.08 -1.52 -9.02
CA ASP A 22 8.10 -1.10 -10.00
C ASP A 22 8.60 -2.27 -10.89
N ARG A 23 7.95 -3.44 -10.82
CA ARG A 23 8.32 -4.61 -11.63
C ARG A 23 8.23 -4.31 -13.14
N PRO A 24 9.05 -4.98 -13.98
CA PRO A 24 9.02 -4.81 -15.43
C PRO A 24 7.62 -5.02 -16.04
N ALA A 25 7.32 -4.27 -17.09
CA ALA A 25 6.09 -4.45 -17.85
C ALA A 25 6.02 -5.88 -18.42
N GLY A 26 4.87 -6.52 -18.29
CA GLY A 26 4.68 -7.93 -18.68
C GLY A 26 4.94 -8.93 -17.54
N THR A 27 5.61 -8.54 -16.46
CA THR A 27 5.76 -9.40 -15.28
C THR A 27 4.52 -9.28 -14.38
N THR A 28 3.91 -10.41 -14.05
CA THR A 28 2.79 -10.44 -13.10
C THR A 28 3.31 -10.27 -11.67
N ALA A 29 2.50 -9.71 -10.77
CA ALA A 29 2.87 -9.62 -9.36
C ALA A 29 3.16 -11.00 -8.77
N LYS A 30 2.37 -12.02 -9.15
CA LYS A 30 2.56 -13.40 -8.70
C LYS A 30 3.94 -13.95 -9.08
N GLN A 31 4.35 -13.74 -10.32
CA GLN A 31 5.66 -14.18 -10.80
C GLN A 31 6.80 -13.46 -10.07
N TRP A 32 6.72 -12.14 -9.94
CA TRP A 32 7.73 -11.36 -9.23
C TRP A 32 7.87 -11.81 -7.77
N LEU A 33 6.74 -12.10 -7.09
CA LEU A 33 6.76 -12.59 -5.71
C LEU A 33 7.44 -13.97 -5.60
N ALA A 34 7.17 -14.88 -6.55
CA ALA A 34 7.81 -16.19 -6.59
C ALA A 34 9.32 -16.09 -6.84
N GLU A 35 9.76 -15.21 -7.74
CA GLU A 35 11.18 -14.97 -8.04
C GLU A 35 11.96 -14.36 -6.88
N ASN A 36 11.28 -13.68 -5.95
CA ASN A 36 11.88 -13.03 -4.78
C ASN A 36 11.65 -13.80 -3.46
N ASP A 37 11.18 -15.05 -3.53
CA ASP A 37 10.86 -15.89 -2.37
C ASP A 37 9.86 -15.26 -1.38
N ILE A 38 8.92 -14.47 -1.90
CA ILE A 38 7.90 -13.81 -1.10
C ILE A 38 6.59 -14.58 -1.18
N SER A 39 6.05 -14.96 -0.03
CA SER A 39 4.72 -15.55 0.06
C SER A 39 3.64 -14.57 -0.40
N GLU A 40 2.83 -14.98 -1.39
CA GLU A 40 1.66 -14.21 -1.86
C GLU A 40 0.70 -13.85 -0.71
N LYS A 41 0.46 -14.79 0.21
CA LYS A 41 -0.42 -14.58 1.36
C LYS A 41 0.10 -13.46 2.25
N SER A 42 1.39 -13.47 2.58
CA SER A 42 2.01 -12.41 3.37
C SER A 42 2.00 -11.09 2.62
N TYR A 43 2.31 -11.09 1.33
CA TYR A 43 2.29 -9.89 0.50
C TYR A 43 0.92 -9.19 0.53
N TYR A 44 -0.17 -9.91 0.24
CA TYR A 44 -1.50 -9.31 0.24
C TYR A 44 -2.00 -8.93 1.63
N TYR A 45 -1.60 -9.67 2.66
CA TYR A 45 -1.86 -9.27 4.05
C TYR A 45 -1.22 -7.91 4.36
N TRP A 46 0.07 -7.75 4.06
CA TRP A 46 0.81 -6.52 4.33
C TRP A 46 0.39 -5.35 3.46
N LEU A 47 0.11 -5.60 2.18
CA LEU A 47 -0.43 -4.58 1.28
C LEU A 47 -1.75 -4.01 1.82
N ARG A 48 -2.66 -4.88 2.28
CA ARG A 48 -3.91 -4.46 2.91
C ARG A 48 -3.67 -3.70 4.21
N LYS A 49 -2.79 -4.20 5.09
CA LYS A 49 -2.47 -3.57 6.37
C LYS A 49 -1.91 -2.16 6.18
N ILE A 50 -0.93 -1.99 5.29
CA ILE A 50 -0.28 -0.71 5.03
C ILE A 50 -1.27 0.27 4.38
N ARG A 51 -2.08 -0.15 3.40
CA ARG A 51 -3.12 0.71 2.80
C ARG A 51 -4.14 1.22 3.84
N ARG A 52 -4.54 0.36 4.77
CA ARG A 52 -5.44 0.74 5.87
C ARG A 52 -4.80 1.78 6.77
N GLU A 53 -3.56 1.56 7.21
CA GLU A 53 -2.84 2.52 8.06
C GLU A 53 -2.72 3.90 7.39
N VAL A 54 -2.46 3.96 6.08
CA VAL A 54 -2.40 5.23 5.34
C VAL A 54 -3.77 5.91 5.27
N CYS A 55 -4.82 5.16 4.91
CA CYS A 55 -6.18 5.71 4.84
C CYS A 55 -6.68 6.19 6.22
N GLU A 56 -6.39 5.46 7.29
CA GLU A 56 -6.71 5.88 8.66
C GLU A 56 -5.91 7.13 9.07
N GLN A 57 -4.66 7.27 8.64
CA GLN A 57 -3.86 8.49 8.87
C GLN A 57 -4.37 9.70 8.05
N GLU A 58 -4.79 9.49 6.80
CA GLU A 58 -5.30 10.56 5.92
C GLU A 58 -6.75 10.95 6.24
N GLY A 59 -7.59 10.02 6.68
CA GLY A 59 -8.94 10.31 7.18
C GLY A 59 -8.95 11.19 8.43
N LEU A 60 -7.85 11.22 9.20
CA LEU A 60 -7.66 12.22 10.25
C LEU A 60 -7.34 13.63 9.71
N GLN A 61 -6.87 13.77 8.46
CA GLN A 61 -6.55 15.06 7.84
C GLN A 61 -7.75 15.66 7.07
N GLU A 62 -8.61 14.82 6.47
CA GLU A 62 -9.76 15.25 5.65
C GLU A 62 -10.85 16.00 6.41
N VAL A 63 -10.96 15.86 7.74
CA VAL A 63 -11.90 16.64 8.56
C VAL A 63 -11.62 18.15 8.56
N THR A 64 -10.58 18.63 7.87
CA THR A 64 -10.15 20.04 7.94
C THR A 64 -10.61 20.92 6.77
N ASN A 65 -11.10 20.39 5.64
CA ASN A 65 -11.55 21.25 4.52
C ASN A 65 -12.68 20.64 3.65
N PRO A 66 -13.96 20.85 3.99
CA PRO A 66 -15.10 20.34 3.21
C PRO A 66 -15.28 21.02 1.83
N SER A 67 -14.55 22.10 1.51
CA SER A 67 -14.72 22.85 0.25
C SER A 67 -13.97 22.27 -0.96
N ALA A 68 -13.14 21.24 -0.82
CA ALA A 68 -12.29 20.74 -1.91
C ALA A 68 -12.91 19.60 -2.76
N LEU A 69 -14.01 19.00 -2.32
CA LEU A 69 -14.64 17.86 -3.02
C LEU A 69 -15.78 18.35 -3.92
N SER A 70 -15.47 19.02 -5.04
CA SER A 70 -16.49 19.33 -6.04
C SER A 70 -16.68 18.15 -6.99
N PHE A 71 -17.88 17.56 -7.00
CA PHE A 71 -18.28 16.57 -7.99
C PHE A 71 -18.33 17.23 -9.38
N VAL A 72 -17.63 16.65 -10.36
CA VAL A 72 -17.68 17.12 -11.76
C VAL A 72 -18.65 16.24 -12.52
N GLU A 73 -19.73 16.83 -13.03
CA GLU A 73 -20.66 16.13 -13.92
C GLU A 73 -20.01 15.89 -15.29
N ILE A 74 -20.07 14.64 -15.75
CA ILE A 74 -19.61 14.27 -17.10
C ILE A 74 -20.80 14.51 -18.04
N PRO A 75 -20.66 15.35 -19.09
CA PRO A 75 -21.74 15.57 -20.04
C PRO A 75 -22.03 14.31 -20.85
N VAL A 76 -23.33 14.05 -21.06
CA VAL A 76 -23.90 12.95 -21.88
C VAL A 76 -23.84 13.30 -23.36
#